data_AF-A0A9W4JN82-F1
#
_entry.id   AF-A0A9W4JN82-F1
#
_cell.length_a   1.000
_cell.length_b   1.000
_cell.length_c   1.000
_cell.angle_alpha   90.00
_cell.angle_beta   90.00
_cell.angle_gamma   90.00
#
_symmetry.space_group_name_H-M   'P 1'
#
loop_
_entity.id
_entity.type
_entity.pdbx_description
1 polymer ?
#
loop_
_entity_poly.entity_id
_entity_poly.type
_entity_poly.pdbx_seq_one_letter_code
_entity_poly.pdbx_strand_id
1 'polypeptide(L)'
;MSPTTALQGRLKDLSAAQGDIHPLVTRLHDFTTSIGQGDEARLELGAEIHSRLKDAEQELELLRVEVEALDIGTDTKKKQSAAHGEKGAERERIVAMAGRLAEDLKRTRSDFRNAQLQAKRNAELAKRKEKDLLLSRSSGSEQKKPTEKLTHDDLVLNASSDVTLALRRTHQLMQSELSRSQFAQETLDQSTAAISSLSESYSGLDTLLSSSRSLANSLLRSQKSDTWYLETAFYILIGTISWLLFRRVFYGPLWWLVWQPLKLVARVVFATLGTVGLSSTAVQSASESLSSGITSAIHDTATAVVTGTMTSGSTAWEHEPSAPIDSDRVIDKIGKMVEEDNQRAHDIDDVTPEERARQEELPRNPKKRMFEVEVEEQVHDEL
;
A
#
# COMPACT_ATOMS: atom_id res chain seq x y z
N MET A 1 -30.46 12.61 -24.29
CA MET A 1 -29.33 11.76 -24.72
C MET A 1 -29.06 10.74 -23.63
N SER A 2 -28.80 9.48 -23.98
CA SER A 2 -28.58 8.42 -23.00
C SER A 2 -27.23 8.65 -22.29
N PRO A 3 -27.09 8.37 -20.98
CA PRO A 3 -25.83 8.57 -20.25
C PRO A 3 -24.68 7.75 -20.88
N THR A 4 -24.98 6.58 -21.45
CA THR A 4 -24.03 5.72 -22.16
C THR A 4 -23.47 6.36 -23.44
N THR A 5 -24.29 7.12 -24.18
CA THR A 5 -23.86 7.79 -25.41
C THR A 5 -22.93 8.99 -25.14
N ALA A 6 -23.16 9.69 -24.03
CA ALA A 6 -22.28 10.79 -23.61
C ALA A 6 -20.90 10.25 -23.17
N LEU A 7 -20.88 9.16 -22.41
CA LEU A 7 -19.64 8.46 -22.02
C LEU A 7 -18.84 7.96 -23.22
N GLN A 8 -19.51 7.37 -24.20
CA GLN A 8 -18.85 6.92 -25.41
C GLN A 8 -18.22 8.07 -26.20
N GLY A 9 -18.84 9.25 -26.21
CA GLY A 9 -18.28 10.48 -26.78
C GLY A 9 -16.97 10.88 -26.09
N ARG A 10 -17.00 11.03 -24.76
CA ARG A 10 -15.81 11.38 -23.97
C ARG A 10 -14.68 10.35 -24.07
N LEU A 11 -15.03 9.07 -24.11
CA LEU A 11 -14.05 7.99 -24.28
C LEU A 11 -13.36 8.09 -25.65
N LYS A 12 -14.10 8.47 -26.69
CA LYS A 12 -13.55 8.73 -28.02
C LYS A 12 -12.66 9.98 -28.02
N ASP A 13 -13.08 11.05 -27.35
CA ASP A 13 -12.30 12.27 -27.21
C ASP A 13 -10.98 12.00 -26.48
N LEU A 14 -11.01 11.24 -25.39
CA LEU A 14 -9.81 10.78 -24.67
C LEU A 14 -8.90 9.93 -25.56
N SER A 15 -9.47 9.03 -26.37
CA SER A 15 -8.68 8.23 -27.32
C SER A 15 -7.98 9.11 -28.38
N ALA A 16 -8.63 10.20 -28.80
CA ALA A 16 -8.05 11.17 -29.73
C ALA A 16 -6.93 11.98 -29.06
N ALA A 17 -7.17 12.47 -27.83
CA ALA A 17 -6.18 13.18 -27.04
C ALA A 17 -4.92 12.32 -26.80
N GLN A 18 -5.09 11.02 -26.53
CA GLN A 18 -3.98 10.08 -26.44
C GLN A 18 -3.23 9.92 -27.77
N GLY A 19 -3.96 9.86 -28.89
CA GLY A 19 -3.39 9.84 -30.23
C GLY A 19 -2.46 11.04 -30.51
N ASP A 20 -2.78 12.21 -29.97
CA ASP A 20 -1.99 13.43 -30.11
C ASP A 20 -0.73 13.45 -29.23
N ILE A 21 -0.69 12.69 -28.13
CA ILE A 21 0.46 12.62 -27.21
C ILE A 21 1.60 11.78 -27.79
N HIS A 22 1.29 10.66 -28.45
CA HIS A 22 2.28 9.76 -29.05
C HIS A 22 3.30 10.43 -30.01
N PRO A 23 2.90 11.28 -30.99
CA PRO A 23 3.86 11.94 -31.86
C PRO A 23 4.74 12.94 -31.11
N LEU A 24 4.22 13.58 -30.05
CA LEU A 24 5.01 14.49 -29.21
C LEU A 24 6.08 13.71 -28.42
N VAL A 25 5.73 12.55 -27.85
CA VAL A 25 6.69 11.66 -27.17
C VAL A 25 7.77 11.18 -28.12
N THR A 26 7.40 10.81 -29.35
CA THR A 26 8.36 10.38 -30.39
C THR A 26 9.28 11.54 -30.78
N ARG A 27 8.74 12.75 -30.95
CA ARG A 27 9.53 13.96 -31.20
C ARG A 27 10.51 14.27 -30.05
N LEU A 28 10.09 14.05 -28.80
CA LEU A 28 10.96 14.23 -27.63
C LEU A 28 12.08 13.19 -27.62
N HIS A 29 11.77 11.93 -27.92
CA HIS A 29 12.75 10.85 -27.99
C HIS A 29 13.85 11.15 -29.02
N ASP A 30 13.45 11.62 -30.21
CA ASP A 30 14.36 11.93 -31.31
C ASP A 30 14.98 13.33 -31.22
N PHE A 31 14.75 14.05 -30.11
CA PHE A 31 15.24 15.41 -29.94
C PHE A 31 16.78 15.42 -29.86
N THR A 32 17.43 16.04 -30.84
CA THR A 32 18.86 16.32 -30.84
C THR A 32 19.08 17.83 -30.75
N THR A 33 19.77 18.31 -29.72
CA THR A 33 20.14 19.72 -29.60
C THR A 33 21.14 20.09 -30.71
N SER A 34 20.74 20.94 -31.66
CA SER A 34 21.67 21.65 -32.54
C SER A 34 22.51 22.64 -31.71
N ILE A 35 23.76 22.81 -32.13
CA ILE A 35 24.73 23.70 -31.48
C ILE A 35 24.12 25.11 -31.38
N GLY A 36 23.89 25.59 -30.16
CA GLY A 36 23.39 26.95 -29.87
C GLY A 36 21.88 27.11 -29.67
N GLN A 37 21.05 26.07 -29.83
CA GLN A 37 19.58 26.21 -29.69
C GLN A 37 19.04 26.04 -28.25
N GLY A 38 19.92 25.84 -27.27
CA GLY A 38 19.55 25.71 -25.86
C GLY A 38 18.76 24.44 -25.54
N ASP A 39 18.67 24.12 -24.25
CA ASP A 39 17.86 22.99 -23.75
C ASP A 39 16.36 23.36 -23.62
N GLU A 40 15.99 24.60 -23.94
CA GLU A 40 14.67 25.19 -23.68
C GLU A 40 13.56 24.50 -24.47
N ALA A 41 13.74 24.30 -25.78
CA ALA A 41 12.74 23.62 -26.61
C ALA A 41 12.47 22.16 -26.18
N ARG A 42 13.49 21.48 -25.61
CA ARG A 42 13.30 20.14 -25.02
C ARG A 42 12.45 20.21 -23.76
N LEU A 43 12.73 21.20 -22.90
CA LEU A 43 12.03 21.38 -21.64
C LEU A 43 10.57 21.80 -21.87
N GLU A 44 10.32 22.69 -22.83
CA GLU A 44 8.99 23.10 -23.25
C GLU A 44 8.19 21.92 -23.79
N LEU A 45 8.76 21.15 -24.74
CA LEU A 45 8.11 19.95 -25.28
C LEU A 45 7.84 18.91 -24.17
N GLY A 46 8.79 18.73 -23.25
CA GLY A 46 8.61 17.85 -22.10
C GLY A 46 7.49 18.32 -21.16
N ALA A 47 7.37 19.63 -20.92
CA ALA A 47 6.32 20.22 -20.11
C ALA A 47 4.94 20.12 -20.77
N GLU A 48 4.87 20.35 -22.09
CA GLU A 48 3.64 20.21 -22.88
C GLU A 48 3.11 18.77 -22.83
N ILE A 49 3.98 17.78 -23.07
CA ILE A 49 3.60 16.36 -22.99
C ILE A 49 3.13 16.01 -21.58
N HIS A 50 3.85 16.47 -20.55
CA HIS A 50 3.47 16.18 -19.17
C HIS A 50 2.11 16.77 -18.81
N SER A 51 1.81 18.00 -19.25
CA SER A 51 0.49 18.62 -19.05
C SER A 51 -0.60 17.80 -19.74
N ARG A 52 -0.45 17.53 -21.04
CA ARG A 52 -1.47 16.78 -21.81
C ARG A 52 -1.71 15.38 -21.26
N LEU A 53 -0.64 14.70 -20.83
CA LEU A 53 -0.75 13.38 -20.22
C LEU A 53 -1.46 13.43 -18.87
N LYS A 54 -1.18 14.44 -18.06
CA LYS A 54 -1.88 14.66 -16.78
C LYS A 54 -3.36 14.98 -17.00
N ASP A 55 -3.68 15.81 -17.99
CA ASP A 55 -5.06 16.17 -18.33
C ASP A 55 -5.84 14.93 -18.80
N ALA A 56 -5.22 14.08 -19.63
CA ALA A 56 -5.81 12.82 -20.08
C ALA A 56 -5.97 11.79 -18.94
N GLU A 57 -5.01 11.69 -18.02
CA GLU A 57 -5.10 10.85 -16.81
C GLU A 57 -6.27 11.30 -15.91
N GLN A 58 -6.44 12.60 -15.70
CA GLN A 58 -7.56 13.17 -14.93
C GLN A 58 -8.92 12.90 -15.60
N GLU A 59 -9.01 13.05 -16.92
CA GLU A 59 -10.24 12.74 -17.65
C GLU A 59 -10.58 11.24 -17.55
N LEU A 60 -9.59 10.36 -17.60
CA LEU A 60 -9.79 8.92 -17.40
C LEU A 60 -10.28 8.59 -15.99
N GLU A 61 -9.75 9.25 -14.96
CA GLU A 61 -10.22 9.09 -13.58
C GLU A 61 -11.69 9.50 -13.43
N LEU A 62 -12.08 10.63 -14.02
CA LEU A 62 -13.48 11.08 -14.05
C LEU A 62 -14.38 10.05 -14.76
N LEU A 63 -13.95 9.57 -15.94
CA LEU A 63 -14.67 8.55 -16.69
C LEU A 63 -14.79 7.23 -15.93
N ARG A 64 -13.75 6.83 -15.19
CA ARG A 64 -13.77 5.62 -14.37
C ARG A 64 -14.82 5.73 -13.26
N VAL A 65 -14.93 6.87 -12.59
CA VAL A 65 -15.98 7.12 -11.58
C VAL A 65 -17.37 7.07 -12.20
N GLU A 66 -17.57 7.67 -13.38
CA GLU A 66 -18.85 7.63 -14.08
C GLU A 66 -19.23 6.20 -14.54
N VAL A 67 -18.24 5.40 -14.97
CA VAL A 67 -18.43 3.99 -15.33
C VAL A 67 -18.75 3.13 -14.10
N GLU A 68 -18.08 3.35 -12.97
CA GLU A 68 -18.35 2.66 -11.70
C GLU A 68 -19.74 3.01 -11.14
N ALA A 69 -20.16 4.27 -11.26
CA ALA A 69 -21.52 4.70 -10.89
C ALA A 69 -22.60 4.00 -11.72
N LEU A 70 -22.33 3.69 -13.00
CA LEU A 70 -23.23 2.89 -13.84
C LEU A 70 -23.29 1.42 -13.44
N ASP A 71 -22.23 0.89 -12.81
CA ASP A 71 -22.16 -0.49 -12.33
C ASP A 71 -22.96 -0.67 -11.03
N ILE A 72 -22.74 0.19 -10.04
CA ILE A 72 -23.44 0.19 -8.73
C ILE A 72 -24.95 0.38 -8.88
N GLY A 73 -25.39 1.15 -9.89
CA GLY A 73 -26.81 1.35 -10.19
C GLY A 73 -27.58 0.09 -10.62
N THR A 74 -26.89 -1.04 -10.85
CA THR A 74 -27.51 -2.29 -11.34
C THR A 74 -27.75 -3.36 -10.29
N ASP A 75 -26.94 -3.42 -9.22
CA ASP A 75 -27.12 -4.44 -8.19
C ASP A 75 -28.44 -4.29 -7.42
N THR A 76 -29.00 -3.07 -7.37
CA THR A 76 -30.34 -2.82 -6.79
C THR A 76 -31.50 -3.18 -7.73
N LYS A 77 -31.26 -3.40 -9.04
CA LYS A 77 -32.28 -3.70 -10.05
C LYS A 77 -32.20 -5.10 -10.67
N LYS A 78 -31.28 -5.95 -10.19
CA LYS A 78 -31.01 -7.32 -10.66
C LYS A 78 -32.18 -8.30 -10.58
N LYS A 79 -33.35 -7.88 -10.05
CA LYS A 79 -34.57 -8.70 -9.97
C LYS A 79 -35.58 -8.47 -11.10
N GLN A 80 -35.37 -7.53 -12.04
CA GLN A 80 -36.35 -7.27 -13.11
C GLN A 80 -35.72 -7.20 -14.52
N SER A 81 -35.98 -8.26 -15.29
CA SER A 81 -36.14 -8.35 -16.75
C SER A 81 -34.93 -8.64 -17.66
N ALA A 82 -35.13 -9.66 -18.51
CA ALA A 82 -34.26 -10.12 -19.61
C ALA A 82 -34.13 -9.13 -20.79
N ALA A 83 -34.77 -7.95 -20.72
CA ALA A 83 -34.65 -6.87 -21.71
C ALA A 83 -33.42 -5.98 -21.49
N HIS A 84 -32.64 -6.21 -20.43
CA HIS A 84 -31.45 -5.42 -20.08
C HIS A 84 -30.13 -5.96 -20.69
N GLY A 85 -30.16 -7.09 -21.40
CA GLY A 85 -28.96 -7.72 -21.95
C GLY A 85 -28.21 -6.86 -22.98
N GLU A 86 -28.94 -6.14 -23.84
CA GLU A 86 -28.34 -5.26 -24.87
C GLU A 86 -27.65 -4.04 -24.24
N LYS A 87 -28.29 -3.42 -23.23
CA LYS A 87 -27.70 -2.33 -22.43
C LYS A 87 -26.52 -2.80 -21.57
N GLY A 88 -26.55 -4.06 -21.12
CA GLY A 88 -25.43 -4.71 -20.42
C GLY A 88 -24.22 -4.90 -21.35
N ALA A 89 -24.45 -5.39 -22.57
CA ALA A 89 -23.39 -5.57 -23.56
C ALA A 89 -22.76 -4.24 -24.00
N GLU A 90 -23.55 -3.17 -24.16
CA GLU A 90 -23.02 -1.83 -24.43
C GLU A 90 -22.12 -1.32 -23.29
N ARG A 91 -22.50 -1.57 -22.04
CA ARG A 91 -21.71 -1.17 -20.85
C ARG A 91 -20.42 -1.96 -20.74
N GLU A 92 -20.47 -3.27 -20.93
CA GLU A 92 -19.28 -4.12 -20.92
C GLU A 92 -18.27 -3.66 -21.98
N ARG A 93 -18.74 -3.27 -23.17
CA ARG A 93 -17.88 -2.66 -24.21
C ARG A 93 -17.25 -1.34 -23.74
N ILE A 94 -18.01 -0.47 -23.07
CA ILE A 94 -17.48 0.80 -22.54
C ILE A 94 -16.42 0.54 -21.45
N VAL A 95 -16.68 -0.40 -20.54
CA VAL A 95 -15.72 -0.80 -19.48
C VAL A 95 -14.45 -1.37 -20.10
N ALA A 96 -14.57 -2.25 -21.08
CA ALA A 96 -13.42 -2.83 -21.79
C ALA A 96 -12.60 -1.77 -22.53
N MET A 97 -13.28 -0.82 -23.20
CA MET A 97 -12.60 0.29 -23.89
C MET A 97 -11.90 1.24 -22.90
N ALA A 98 -12.52 1.54 -21.75
CA ALA A 98 -11.91 2.38 -20.72
C ALA A 98 -10.69 1.68 -20.07
N GLY A 99 -10.77 0.38 -19.82
CA GLY A 99 -9.66 -0.42 -19.31
C GLY A 99 -8.48 -0.46 -20.29
N ARG A 100 -8.75 -0.59 -21.59
CA ARG A 100 -7.71 -0.52 -22.63
C ARG A 100 -7.03 0.86 -22.67
N LEU A 101 -7.80 1.94 -22.64
CA LEU A 101 -7.24 3.31 -22.62
C LEU A 101 -6.40 3.56 -21.35
N ALA A 102 -6.80 3.02 -20.21
CA ALA A 102 -6.01 3.12 -18.98
C ALA A 102 -4.65 2.43 -19.11
N GLU A 103 -4.61 1.25 -19.73
CA GLU A 103 -3.36 0.53 -19.99
C GLU A 103 -2.50 1.26 -21.02
N ASP A 104 -3.12 1.79 -22.08
CA ASP A 104 -2.39 2.52 -23.11
C ASP A 104 -1.82 3.85 -22.55
N LEU A 105 -2.53 4.58 -21.69
CA LEU A 105 -1.99 5.76 -20.98
C LEU A 105 -0.78 5.39 -20.10
N LYS A 106 -0.83 4.28 -19.37
CA LYS A 106 0.33 3.81 -18.58
C LYS A 106 1.53 3.51 -19.47
N ARG A 107 1.31 2.90 -20.64
CA ARG A 107 2.37 2.66 -21.63
C ARG A 107 2.96 3.99 -22.12
N THR A 108 2.11 4.95 -22.49
CA THR A 108 2.57 6.28 -22.93
C THR A 108 3.38 7.01 -21.85
N ARG A 109 3.00 6.88 -20.57
CA ARG A 109 3.76 7.41 -19.41
C ARG A 109 5.14 6.78 -19.30
N SER A 110 5.22 5.47 -19.48
CA SER A 110 6.50 4.74 -19.46
C SER A 110 7.39 5.15 -20.64
N ASP A 111 6.81 5.28 -21.83
CA ASP A 111 7.52 5.71 -23.05
C ASP A 111 8.00 7.16 -22.92
N PHE A 112 7.19 8.04 -22.34
CA PHE A 112 7.58 9.41 -22.05
C PHE A 112 8.79 9.49 -21.11
N ARG A 113 8.81 8.68 -20.03
CA ARG A 113 9.97 8.61 -19.13
C ARG A 113 11.23 8.14 -19.86
N ASN A 114 11.10 7.13 -20.72
CA ASN A 114 12.21 6.64 -21.54
C ASN A 114 12.69 7.70 -22.54
N ALA A 115 11.76 8.38 -23.21
CA ALA A 115 12.04 9.49 -24.12
C ALA A 115 12.75 10.65 -23.42
N GLN A 116 12.34 11.02 -22.21
CA GLN A 116 13.02 12.05 -21.41
C GLN A 116 14.47 11.66 -21.09
N LEU A 117 14.70 10.41 -20.68
CA LEU A 117 16.05 9.92 -20.40
C LEU A 117 16.92 9.91 -21.66
N GLN A 118 16.36 9.50 -22.79
CA GLN A 118 17.08 9.48 -24.07
C GLN A 118 17.41 10.89 -24.56
N ALA A 119 16.45 11.81 -24.53
CA ALA A 119 16.65 13.22 -24.89
C ALA A 119 17.70 13.89 -23.99
N LYS A 120 17.71 13.56 -22.69
CA LYS A 120 18.73 14.04 -21.75
C LYS A 120 20.12 13.51 -22.11
N ARG A 121 20.26 12.20 -22.39
CA ARG A 121 21.52 11.59 -22.84
C ARG A 121 22.02 12.23 -24.13
N ASN A 122 21.15 12.44 -25.11
CA ASN A 122 21.48 13.06 -26.39
C ASN A 122 22.00 14.49 -26.20
N ALA A 123 21.37 15.28 -25.33
CA ALA A 123 21.82 16.63 -25.03
C ALA A 123 23.14 16.66 -24.25
N GLU A 124 23.37 15.74 -23.31
CA GLU A 124 24.67 15.63 -22.63
C GLU A 124 25.79 15.26 -23.62
N LEU A 125 25.52 14.35 -24.57
CA LEU A 125 26.45 14.01 -25.62
C LEU A 125 26.76 15.21 -26.52
N ALA A 126 25.76 16.03 -26.86
CA ALA A 126 25.95 17.25 -27.63
C ALA A 126 26.79 18.29 -26.87
N LYS A 127 26.51 18.52 -25.58
CA LYS A 127 27.30 19.44 -24.73
C LYS A 127 28.75 19.00 -24.58
N ARG A 128 29.00 17.68 -24.48
CA ARG A 128 30.38 17.16 -24.45
C ARG A 128 31.12 17.45 -25.76
N LYS A 129 30.47 17.20 -26.90
CA LYS A 129 31.03 17.52 -28.23
C LYS A 129 31.34 19.01 -28.38
N GLU A 130 30.45 19.88 -27.93
CA GLU A 130 30.70 21.34 -27.93
C GLU A 130 31.93 21.69 -27.09
N LYS A 131 32.02 21.15 -25.87
CA LYS A 131 33.16 21.37 -24.99
C LYS A 131 34.48 20.90 -25.63
N ASP A 132 34.48 19.73 -26.25
CA ASP A 132 35.68 19.17 -26.90
C ASP A 132 36.11 20.02 -28.11
N LEU A 133 35.16 20.57 -28.88
CA LEU A 133 35.46 21.52 -29.96
C LEU A 133 36.04 22.85 -29.44
N LEU A 134 35.55 23.36 -28.31
CA LEU A 134 36.08 24.57 -27.69
C LEU A 134 37.50 24.36 -27.12
N LEU A 135 37.75 23.22 -26.47
CA LEU A 135 39.09 22.88 -25.97
C LEU A 135 40.09 22.66 -27.11
N SER A 136 39.69 21.99 -28.19
CA SER A 136 40.56 21.80 -29.37
C SER A 136 40.91 23.13 -30.04
N ARG A 137 40.05 24.15 -29.93
CA ARG A 137 40.33 25.48 -30.44
C ARG A 137 41.30 26.27 -29.56
N SER A 138 41.32 26.03 -28.25
CA SER A 138 42.21 26.73 -27.31
C SER A 138 43.62 26.14 -27.23
N SER A 139 43.80 24.84 -27.49
CA SER A 139 45.12 24.17 -27.39
C SER A 139 46.01 24.33 -28.64
N GLY A 140 45.52 24.97 -29.71
CA GLY A 140 46.24 25.11 -30.98
C GLY A 140 47.14 26.35 -31.14
N SER A 141 47.27 27.24 -30.15
CA SER A 141 47.87 28.57 -30.34
C SER A 141 49.14 28.92 -29.54
N GLU A 142 49.74 28.00 -28.78
CA GLU A 142 50.98 28.28 -28.02
C GLU A 142 52.21 27.57 -28.61
N GLN A 143 52.71 28.07 -29.75
CA GLN A 143 54.02 27.70 -30.27
C GLN A 143 55.03 28.80 -29.92
N LYS A 144 55.65 28.66 -28.74
CA LYS A 144 56.72 29.54 -28.23
C LYS A 144 57.97 29.44 -29.11
N LYS A 145 58.45 30.59 -29.62
CA LYS A 145 59.77 30.74 -30.23
C LYS A 145 60.85 30.89 -29.14
N PRO A 146 62.01 30.23 -29.24
CA PRO A 146 63.10 30.39 -28.28
C PRO A 146 63.89 31.68 -28.56
N THR A 147 64.20 32.42 -27.50
CA THR A 147 64.89 33.72 -27.51
C THR A 147 66.41 33.55 -27.56
N GLU A 148 67.05 34.38 -28.37
CA GLU A 148 68.50 34.46 -28.57
C GLU A 148 69.19 35.24 -27.44
N LYS A 149 70.49 34.99 -27.26
CA LYS A 149 71.32 35.27 -26.07
C LYS A 149 71.35 36.76 -25.68
N LEU A 150 70.72 37.12 -24.55
CA LEU A 150 70.76 38.47 -23.96
C LEU A 150 72.04 38.72 -23.15
N THR A 151 72.53 39.96 -23.20
CA THR A 151 73.73 40.44 -22.50
C THR A 151 73.50 40.47 -20.98
N HIS A 152 74.55 40.51 -20.16
CA HIS A 152 74.41 40.43 -18.69
C HIS A 152 73.59 41.60 -18.09
N ASP A 153 73.71 42.81 -18.65
CA ASP A 153 72.90 43.97 -18.24
C ASP A 153 71.42 43.80 -18.64
N ASP A 154 71.14 43.23 -19.82
CA ASP A 154 69.78 42.89 -20.23
C ASP A 154 69.19 41.76 -19.37
N LEU A 155 70.02 40.83 -18.89
CA LEU A 155 69.60 39.77 -17.97
C LEU A 155 69.20 40.36 -16.61
N VAL A 156 69.94 41.35 -16.10
CA VAL A 156 69.63 42.01 -14.82
C VAL A 156 68.41 42.92 -14.94
N LEU A 157 68.27 43.66 -16.05
CA LEU A 157 67.07 44.44 -16.34
C LEU A 157 65.84 43.55 -16.55
N ASN A 158 65.99 42.42 -17.26
CA ASN A 158 64.93 41.46 -17.43
C ASN A 158 64.58 40.74 -16.11
N ALA A 159 65.56 40.45 -15.25
CA ALA A 159 65.30 39.90 -13.91
C ALA A 159 64.52 40.89 -13.02
N SER A 160 64.84 42.18 -13.10
CA SER A 160 64.10 43.21 -12.36
C SER A 160 62.68 43.41 -12.91
N SER A 161 62.53 43.32 -14.24
CA SER A 161 61.24 43.29 -14.92
C SER A 161 60.43 42.04 -14.51
N ASP A 162 61.06 40.87 -14.47
CA ASP A 162 60.45 39.60 -14.07
C ASP A 162 60.03 39.61 -12.60
N VAL A 163 60.82 40.21 -11.70
CA VAL A 163 60.40 40.42 -10.30
C VAL A 163 59.19 41.36 -10.25
N THR A 164 59.19 42.44 -11.04
CA THR A 164 58.06 43.38 -11.11
C THR A 164 56.81 42.72 -11.69
N LEU A 165 56.96 41.86 -12.70
CA LEU A 165 55.89 41.08 -13.30
C LEU A 165 55.41 39.98 -12.34
N ALA A 166 56.31 39.33 -11.61
CA ALA A 166 55.97 38.35 -10.59
C ALA A 166 55.15 38.99 -9.46
N LEU A 167 55.54 40.18 -8.99
CA LEU A 167 54.82 40.92 -7.93
C LEU A 167 53.47 41.45 -8.43
N ARG A 168 53.38 41.90 -9.68
CA ARG A 168 52.06 42.18 -10.32
C ARG A 168 51.21 40.93 -10.43
N ARG A 169 51.81 39.79 -10.79
CA ARG A 169 51.11 38.51 -10.93
C ARG A 169 50.65 37.98 -9.58
N THR A 170 51.45 38.12 -8.51
CA THR A 170 51.03 37.74 -7.16
C THR A 170 49.92 38.64 -6.66
N HIS A 171 49.96 39.94 -6.96
CA HIS A 171 48.86 40.85 -6.64
C HIS A 171 47.57 40.47 -7.39
N GLN A 172 47.66 40.17 -8.68
CA GLN A 172 46.51 39.68 -9.47
C GLN A 172 45.98 38.34 -8.92
N LEU A 173 46.87 37.42 -8.53
CA LEU A 173 46.49 36.16 -7.87
C LEU A 173 45.80 36.42 -6.53
N MET A 174 46.34 37.31 -5.70
CA MET A 174 45.78 37.65 -4.40
C MET A 174 44.40 38.31 -4.55
N GLN A 175 44.21 39.19 -5.54
CA GLN A 175 42.90 39.73 -5.89
C GLN A 175 41.92 38.64 -6.36
N SER A 176 42.40 37.69 -7.15
CA SER A 176 41.56 36.58 -7.62
C SER A 176 41.19 35.61 -6.49
N GLU A 177 42.12 35.29 -5.59
CA GLU A 177 41.86 34.44 -4.42
C GLU A 177 40.94 35.14 -3.41
N LEU A 178 41.05 36.46 -3.24
CA LEU A 178 40.10 37.23 -2.43
C LEU A 178 38.69 37.17 -3.03
N SER A 179 38.54 37.34 -4.34
CA SER A 179 37.23 37.19 -5.01
C SER A 179 36.66 35.77 -4.89
N ARG A 180 37.55 34.76 -4.95
CA ARG A 180 37.19 33.35 -4.77
C ARG A 180 36.80 33.03 -3.33
N SER A 181 37.44 33.65 -2.35
CA SER A 181 37.11 33.54 -0.94
C SER A 181 35.76 34.17 -0.62
N GLN A 182 35.42 35.32 -1.23
CA GLN A 182 34.09 35.92 -1.06
C GLN A 182 33.01 35.02 -1.66
N PHE A 183 33.23 34.44 -2.83
CA PHE A 183 32.29 33.48 -3.40
C PHE A 183 32.14 32.21 -2.54
N ALA A 184 33.22 31.73 -1.93
CA ALA A 184 33.16 30.61 -1.00
C ALA A 184 32.37 30.96 0.27
N GLN A 185 32.52 32.19 0.81
CA GLN A 185 31.73 32.67 1.94
C GLN A 185 30.25 32.78 1.59
N GLU A 186 29.91 33.39 0.45
CA GLU A 186 28.52 33.46 -0.04
C GLU A 186 27.90 32.06 -0.19
N THR A 187 28.68 31.09 -0.69
CA THR A 187 28.22 29.70 -0.83
C THR A 187 28.00 29.03 0.53
N LEU A 188 28.87 29.29 1.52
CA LEU A 188 28.71 28.76 2.87
C LEU A 188 27.49 29.37 3.57
N ASP A 189 27.25 30.67 3.39
CA ASP A 189 26.08 31.36 3.92
C ASP A 189 24.79 30.83 3.27
N GLN A 190 24.78 30.65 1.94
CA GLN A 190 23.67 30.01 1.23
C GLN A 190 23.43 28.58 1.71
N SER A 191 24.49 27.79 1.94
CA SER A 191 24.36 26.43 2.46
C SER A 191 23.81 26.41 3.88
N THR A 192 24.18 27.38 4.70
CA THR A 192 23.69 27.53 6.08
C THR A 192 22.22 27.92 6.08
N ALA A 193 21.82 28.87 5.23
CA ALA A 193 20.43 29.25 5.04
C ALA A 193 19.57 28.09 4.49
N ALA A 194 20.14 27.27 3.59
CA ALA A 194 19.48 26.06 3.11
C ALA A 194 19.27 25.05 4.25
N ILE A 195 20.28 24.82 5.10
CA ILE A 195 20.17 23.92 6.26
C ILE A 195 19.13 24.44 7.26
N SER A 196 19.08 25.76 7.52
CA SER A 196 18.05 26.32 8.41
C SER A 196 16.65 26.18 7.83
N SER A 197 16.47 26.43 6.52
CA SER A 197 15.17 26.24 5.84
C SER A 197 14.71 24.78 5.85
N LEU A 198 15.66 23.85 5.75
CA LEU A 198 15.39 22.43 5.85
C LEU A 198 14.97 22.05 7.28
N SER A 199 15.66 22.58 8.30
CA SER A 199 15.29 22.41 9.71
C SER A 199 13.87 22.93 10.01
N GLU A 200 13.53 24.10 9.49
CA GLU A 200 12.18 24.67 9.61
C GLU A 200 11.14 23.81 8.90
N SER A 201 11.45 23.30 7.70
CA SER A 201 10.58 22.38 6.97
C SER A 201 10.37 21.06 7.75
N TYR A 202 11.41 20.51 8.37
CA TYR A 202 11.30 19.31 9.22
C TYR A 202 10.46 19.57 10.48
N SER A 203 10.61 20.73 11.12
CA SER A 203 9.76 21.14 12.26
C SER A 203 8.30 21.29 11.84
N GLY A 204 8.06 21.86 10.66
CA GLY A 204 6.73 21.92 10.04
C GLY A 204 6.14 20.53 9.78
N LEU A 205 6.94 19.58 9.28
CA LEU A 205 6.51 18.20 9.10
C LEU A 205 6.18 17.50 10.42
N ASP A 206 6.92 17.72 11.50
CA ASP A 206 6.62 17.16 12.81
C ASP A 206 5.27 17.71 13.34
N THR A 207 5.03 19.00 13.14
CA THR A 207 3.75 19.63 13.48
C THR A 207 2.61 19.03 12.67
N LEU A 208 2.79 18.83 11.36
CA LEU A 208 1.79 18.19 10.51
C LEU A 208 1.56 16.72 10.88
N LEU A 209 2.62 15.96 11.17
CA LEU A 209 2.53 14.58 11.62
C LEU A 209 1.83 14.46 12.97
N SER A 210 2.08 15.39 13.90
CA SER A 210 1.39 15.43 15.19
C SER A 210 -0.10 15.72 15.01
N SER A 211 -0.46 16.63 14.10
CA SER A 211 -1.86 16.96 13.78
C SER A 211 -2.56 15.81 13.05
N SER A 212 -1.89 15.16 12.10
CA SER A 212 -2.38 13.95 11.43
C SER A 212 -2.58 12.82 12.42
N ARG A 213 -1.63 12.62 13.35
CA ARG A 213 -1.74 11.62 14.40
C ARG A 213 -2.89 11.92 15.35
N SER A 214 -3.12 13.19 15.72
CA SER A 214 -4.25 13.55 16.58
C SER A 214 -5.59 13.31 15.88
N LEU A 215 -5.69 13.63 14.58
CA LEU A 215 -6.87 13.36 13.75
C LEU A 215 -7.10 11.86 13.54
N ALA A 216 -6.04 11.10 13.23
CA ALA A 216 -6.11 9.65 13.10
C ALA A 216 -6.51 9.00 14.43
N ASN A 217 -5.98 9.48 15.56
CA ASN A 217 -6.36 8.97 16.87
C ASN A 217 -7.81 9.37 17.23
N SER A 218 -8.27 10.56 16.83
CA SER A 218 -9.66 10.99 16.97
C SER A 218 -10.61 10.12 16.15
N LEU A 219 -10.28 9.85 14.88
CA LEU A 219 -11.03 8.96 14.00
C LEU A 219 -11.06 7.53 14.52
N LEU A 220 -9.91 6.96 14.88
CA LEU A 220 -9.83 5.61 15.43
C LEU A 220 -10.55 5.49 16.78
N ARG A 221 -10.48 6.51 17.63
CA ARG A 221 -11.21 6.55 18.89
C ARG A 221 -12.73 6.62 18.64
N SER A 222 -13.16 7.46 17.71
CA SER A 222 -14.58 7.64 17.36
C SER A 222 -15.16 6.38 16.72
N GLN A 223 -14.46 5.78 15.75
CA GLN A 223 -14.91 4.56 15.08
C GLN A 223 -14.89 3.34 16.03
N LYS A 224 -13.92 3.27 16.97
CA LYS A 224 -13.91 2.22 18.00
C LYS A 224 -15.06 2.37 19.00
N SER A 225 -15.40 3.60 19.42
CA SER A 225 -16.52 3.77 20.35
C SER A 225 -17.85 3.32 19.75
N ASP A 226 -18.07 3.60 18.45
CA ASP A 226 -19.30 3.21 17.78
C ASP A 226 -19.39 1.69 17.57
N THR A 227 -18.25 1.06 17.23
CA THR A 227 -18.16 -0.41 17.12
C THR A 227 -18.48 -1.09 18.46
N TRP A 228 -18.08 -0.50 19.59
CA TRP A 228 -18.35 -1.06 20.91
C TRP A 228 -19.84 -0.96 21.32
N TYR A 229 -20.53 0.11 20.94
CA TYR A 229 -21.99 0.23 21.15
C TYR A 229 -22.77 -0.76 20.27
N LEU A 230 -22.38 -0.93 19.00
CA LEU A 230 -23.01 -1.89 18.10
C LEU A 230 -22.78 -3.33 18.57
N GLU A 231 -21.56 -3.65 19.02
CA GLU A 231 -21.21 -4.96 19.57
C GLU A 231 -22.02 -5.29 20.84
N THR A 232 -22.07 -4.36 21.80
CA THR A 232 -22.87 -4.55 23.03
C THR A 232 -24.37 -4.66 22.75
N ALA A 233 -24.90 -3.87 21.81
CA ALA A 233 -26.29 -3.97 21.38
C ALA A 233 -26.60 -5.31 20.70
N PHE A 234 -25.68 -5.82 19.88
CA PHE A 234 -25.83 -7.12 19.20
C PHE A 234 -25.83 -8.29 20.20
N TYR A 235 -24.99 -8.26 21.24
CA TYR A 235 -25.00 -9.28 22.30
C TYR A 235 -26.29 -9.26 23.12
N ILE A 236 -26.82 -8.07 23.47
CA ILE A 236 -28.11 -7.96 24.16
C ILE A 236 -29.25 -8.47 23.27
N LEU A 237 -29.22 -8.17 21.97
CA LEU A 237 -30.19 -8.68 20.99
C LEU A 237 -30.14 -10.20 20.88
N ILE A 238 -28.95 -10.80 20.77
CA ILE A 238 -28.80 -12.26 20.79
C ILE A 238 -29.28 -12.85 22.11
N GLY A 239 -28.95 -12.23 23.25
CA GLY A 239 -29.41 -12.68 24.56
C GLY A 239 -30.94 -12.69 24.67
N THR A 240 -31.61 -11.64 24.19
CA THR A 240 -33.08 -11.58 24.20
C THR A 240 -33.72 -12.56 23.21
N ILE A 241 -33.15 -12.76 22.03
CA ILE A 241 -33.60 -13.78 21.06
C ILE A 241 -33.41 -15.17 21.64
N SER A 242 -32.24 -15.47 22.20
CA SER A 242 -31.94 -16.75 22.86
C SER A 242 -32.92 -17.01 24.01
N TRP A 243 -33.21 -16.00 24.83
CA TRP A 243 -34.23 -16.08 25.88
C TRP A 243 -35.63 -16.34 25.33
N LEU A 244 -36.00 -15.70 24.23
CA LEU A 244 -37.28 -15.90 23.55
C LEU A 244 -37.39 -17.31 22.96
N LEU A 245 -36.33 -17.82 22.35
CA LEU A 245 -36.27 -19.19 21.85
C LEU A 245 -36.36 -20.20 22.99
N PHE A 246 -35.60 -19.99 24.06
CA PHE A 246 -35.67 -20.83 25.26
C PHE A 246 -37.09 -20.85 25.85
N ARG A 247 -37.70 -19.68 26.00
CA ARG A 247 -39.05 -19.55 26.59
C ARG A 247 -40.16 -20.05 25.66
N ARG A 248 -40.07 -19.76 24.36
CA ARG A 248 -41.16 -20.01 23.39
C ARG A 248 -41.04 -21.38 22.75
N VAL A 249 -39.85 -21.74 22.26
CA VAL A 249 -39.62 -22.92 21.43
C VAL A 249 -39.19 -24.12 22.26
N PHE A 250 -38.34 -23.93 23.27
CA PHE A 250 -37.89 -25.04 24.12
C PHE A 250 -38.91 -25.45 25.19
N TYR A 251 -39.79 -24.55 25.65
CA TYR A 251 -40.74 -24.90 26.71
C TYR A 251 -42.12 -25.38 26.22
N GLY A 252 -42.65 -24.80 25.14
CA GLY A 252 -44.00 -25.14 24.65
C GLY A 252 -44.00 -26.33 23.69
N PRO A 253 -43.49 -26.15 22.45
CA PRO A 253 -43.47 -27.21 21.44
C PRO A 253 -42.69 -28.45 21.84
N LEU A 254 -41.63 -28.30 22.62
CA LEU A 254 -40.80 -29.43 23.08
C LEU A 254 -41.54 -30.32 24.08
N TRP A 255 -42.44 -29.76 24.90
CA TRP A 255 -43.34 -30.57 25.72
C TRP A 255 -44.33 -31.35 24.85
N TRP A 256 -44.81 -30.77 23.75
CA TRP A 256 -45.63 -31.48 22.77
C TRP A 256 -44.84 -32.55 22.00
N LEU A 257 -43.58 -32.27 21.66
CA LEU A 257 -42.65 -33.16 20.96
C LEU A 257 -42.15 -34.31 21.84
N VAL A 258 -42.10 -34.15 23.17
CA VAL A 258 -41.87 -35.25 24.13
C VAL A 258 -43.16 -36.03 24.39
N TRP A 259 -44.31 -35.35 24.46
CA TRP A 259 -45.61 -35.99 24.73
C TRP A 259 -46.14 -36.81 23.54
N GLN A 260 -45.93 -36.37 22.30
CA GLN A 260 -46.35 -37.08 21.08
C GLN A 260 -45.74 -38.49 20.95
N PRO A 261 -44.41 -38.70 21.00
CA PRO A 261 -43.82 -40.03 20.93
C PRO A 261 -44.18 -40.86 22.15
N LEU A 262 -44.25 -40.28 23.35
CA LEU A 262 -44.66 -41.02 24.55
C LEU A 262 -46.09 -41.55 24.45
N LYS A 263 -47.02 -40.76 23.90
CA LYS A 263 -48.40 -41.20 23.67
C LYS A 263 -48.50 -42.22 22.53
N LEU A 264 -47.64 -42.13 21.51
CA LEU A 264 -47.58 -43.08 20.41
C LEU A 264 -46.98 -44.41 20.87
N VAL A 265 -45.92 -44.39 21.68
CA VAL A 265 -45.37 -45.57 22.36
C VAL A 265 -46.40 -46.18 23.30
N ALA A 266 -47.09 -45.39 24.12
CA ALA A 266 -48.17 -45.91 24.97
C ALA A 266 -49.29 -46.55 24.15
N ARG A 267 -49.65 -45.99 22.98
CA ARG A 267 -50.69 -46.53 22.09
C ARG A 267 -50.22 -47.81 21.38
N VAL A 268 -48.94 -47.89 21.01
CA VAL A 268 -48.34 -49.11 20.45
C VAL A 268 -48.22 -50.19 21.52
N VAL A 269 -47.74 -49.87 22.72
CA VAL A 269 -47.66 -50.81 23.86
C VAL A 269 -49.06 -51.28 24.29
N PHE A 270 -50.06 -50.40 24.31
CA PHE A 270 -51.45 -50.77 24.62
C PHE A 270 -52.10 -51.59 23.49
N ALA A 271 -51.73 -51.35 22.22
CA ALA A 271 -52.19 -52.14 21.08
C ALA A 271 -51.50 -53.50 20.99
N THR A 272 -50.22 -53.60 21.32
CA THR A 272 -49.52 -54.89 21.37
C THR A 272 -49.96 -55.68 22.60
N LEU A 273 -50.08 -55.07 23.78
CA LEU A 273 -50.59 -55.76 24.96
C LEU A 273 -52.08 -56.11 24.87
N GLY A 274 -52.87 -55.30 24.16
CA GLY A 274 -54.28 -55.57 23.84
C GLY A 274 -54.50 -56.63 22.74
N THR A 275 -53.45 -57.01 21.99
CA THR A 275 -53.54 -58.07 20.96
C THR A 275 -52.93 -59.41 21.40
N VAL A 276 -52.14 -59.45 22.48
CA VAL A 276 -51.68 -60.71 23.12
C VAL A 276 -52.47 -61.10 24.37
N GLY A 277 -53.41 -60.27 24.85
CA GLY A 277 -54.32 -60.63 25.95
C GLY A 277 -55.73 -60.96 25.45
N LEU A 278 -56.07 -62.26 25.46
CA LEU A 278 -57.41 -62.86 25.30
C LEU A 278 -57.87 -63.15 23.86
N SER A 279 -57.31 -64.25 23.34
CA SER A 279 -58.11 -65.21 22.59
C SER A 279 -59.09 -65.92 23.54
N SER A 280 -60.39 -65.66 23.41
CA SER A 280 -61.45 -66.64 23.69
C SER A 280 -62.74 -66.23 22.98
N THR A 281 -62.99 -66.89 21.84
CA THR A 281 -64.29 -67.49 21.47
C THR A 281 -65.56 -66.94 22.11
N ALA A 282 -66.41 -66.31 21.29
CA ALA A 282 -67.80 -66.73 21.01
C ALA A 282 -68.69 -65.52 20.70
N VAL A 283 -69.23 -65.52 19.47
CA VAL A 283 -70.66 -65.32 19.15
C VAL A 283 -71.49 -64.62 20.24
N GLN A 284 -72.05 -63.44 19.96
CA GLN A 284 -73.46 -63.27 19.57
C GLN A 284 -73.88 -61.79 19.54
N SER A 285 -74.61 -61.45 18.48
CA SER A 285 -75.47 -60.27 18.41
C SER A 285 -76.54 -60.30 19.51
N ALA A 286 -76.79 -59.18 20.20
CA ALA A 286 -78.11 -58.77 20.66
C ALA A 286 -78.09 -57.29 21.11
N SER A 287 -78.92 -56.50 20.42
CA SER A 287 -79.79 -55.41 20.85
C SER A 287 -79.56 -54.66 22.17
N GLU A 288 -79.55 -53.34 22.02
CA GLU A 288 -80.35 -52.36 22.79
C GLU A 288 -80.12 -52.13 24.30
N SER A 289 -79.84 -50.86 24.60
CA SER A 289 -80.60 -49.98 25.52
C SER A 289 -79.93 -49.49 26.83
N LEU A 290 -80.10 -48.17 27.00
CA LEU A 290 -80.39 -47.41 28.21
C LEU A 290 -79.32 -47.25 29.31
N SER A 291 -78.84 -45.99 29.37
CA SER A 291 -78.82 -45.09 30.53
C SER A 291 -78.92 -45.70 31.95
N SER A 292 -77.96 -45.34 32.80
CA SER A 292 -78.15 -44.73 34.13
C SER A 292 -77.03 -45.17 35.07
N GLY A 293 -76.58 -44.29 35.96
CA GLY A 293 -75.81 -44.69 37.15
C GLY A 293 -74.64 -43.80 37.53
N ILE A 294 -74.95 -42.60 38.01
CA ILE A 294 -74.08 -41.83 38.91
C ILE A 294 -73.98 -42.60 40.23
N THR A 295 -72.79 -42.80 40.79
CA THR A 295 -72.40 -42.44 42.18
C THR A 295 -71.11 -43.12 42.68
N SER A 296 -70.22 -42.26 43.20
CA SER A 296 -69.40 -42.36 44.42
C SER A 296 -68.61 -43.62 44.78
N ALA A 297 -67.31 -43.40 45.01
CA ALA A 297 -66.68 -43.74 46.29
C ALA A 297 -65.52 -42.78 46.60
N ILE A 298 -65.57 -42.22 47.81
CA ILE A 298 -64.63 -41.30 48.48
C ILE A 298 -63.91 -42.11 49.57
N HIS A 299 -62.82 -41.55 50.11
CA HIS A 299 -61.96 -41.93 51.26
C HIS A 299 -60.65 -42.65 50.86
N ASP A 300 -59.46 -42.31 51.37
CA ASP A 300 -59.14 -41.54 52.58
C ASP A 300 -57.69 -41.00 52.60
N THR A 301 -57.54 -40.03 53.50
CA THR A 301 -56.40 -39.39 54.22
C THR A 301 -55.12 -40.24 54.47
N ALA A 302 -53.91 -39.76 54.86
CA ALA A 302 -53.41 -38.62 55.65
C ALA A 302 -51.88 -38.44 55.36
N THR A 303 -51.32 -37.23 55.15
CA THR A 303 -50.81 -36.22 56.13
C THR A 303 -49.45 -36.53 56.77
N ALA A 304 -48.47 -35.63 56.60
CA ALA A 304 -47.60 -34.99 57.62
C ALA A 304 -46.14 -34.79 57.15
N VAL A 305 -45.33 -33.76 57.48
CA VAL A 305 -45.35 -32.37 58.01
C VAL A 305 -43.84 -31.94 57.97
N VAL A 306 -43.57 -30.62 58.05
CA VAL A 306 -42.38 -29.95 58.66
C VAL A 306 -41.46 -29.22 57.65
N THR A 307 -41.59 -27.89 57.46
CA THR A 307 -40.84 -26.78 58.15
C THR A 307 -39.35 -26.75 57.75
N GLY A 308 -38.67 -25.67 57.36
CA GLY A 308 -38.92 -24.23 57.30
C GLY A 308 -37.56 -23.51 57.43
N THR A 309 -37.54 -22.21 57.12
CA THR A 309 -36.65 -21.16 57.68
C THR A 309 -35.41 -20.68 56.89
N MET A 310 -35.27 -19.35 56.96
CA MET A 310 -34.41 -18.39 56.29
C MET A 310 -33.02 -18.22 56.94
N THR A 311 -32.02 -17.76 56.15
CA THR A 311 -30.81 -17.01 56.59
C THR A 311 -30.37 -16.12 55.40
N SER A 312 -30.48 -14.78 55.40
CA SER A 312 -29.74 -13.70 56.11
C SER A 312 -28.27 -13.51 55.69
N GLY A 313 -27.91 -12.30 55.19
CA GLY A 313 -26.64 -11.63 55.50
C GLY A 313 -25.60 -11.30 54.40
N SER A 314 -25.23 -10.00 54.32
CA SER A 314 -23.96 -9.35 53.87
C SER A 314 -23.52 -9.44 52.40
N THR A 315 -23.38 -8.35 51.62
CA THR A 315 -22.41 -7.22 51.63
C THR A 315 -20.94 -7.57 51.38
N ALA A 316 -20.50 -7.32 50.13
CA ALA A 316 -19.42 -6.42 49.72
C ALA A 316 -17.91 -6.73 49.98
N TRP A 317 -17.16 -6.58 48.88
CA TRP A 317 -15.70 -6.36 48.66
C TRP A 317 -14.70 -7.51 48.89
N GLU A 318 -13.96 -7.87 47.83
CA GLU A 318 -12.48 -7.92 47.74
C GLU A 318 -12.13 -8.32 46.27
N HIS A 319 -11.52 -7.45 45.47
CA HIS A 319 -10.11 -7.42 45.08
C HIS A 319 -9.67 -8.47 44.03
N GLU A 320 -9.03 -7.93 42.99
CA GLU A 320 -8.41 -8.52 41.79
C GLU A 320 -7.47 -9.73 42.06
N PRO A 321 -7.17 -10.56 41.04
CA PRO A 321 -5.96 -10.27 40.25
C PRO A 321 -6.08 -10.48 38.73
N SER A 322 -5.31 -9.65 38.03
CA SER A 322 -5.02 -9.64 36.61
C SER A 322 -4.17 -10.83 36.18
N ALA A 323 -4.57 -11.50 35.10
CA ALA A 323 -3.76 -12.50 34.41
C ALA A 323 -2.88 -11.82 33.33
N PRO A 324 -1.58 -12.12 33.25
CA PRO A 324 -0.70 -11.54 32.24
C PRO A 324 -0.94 -12.19 30.87
N ILE A 325 -1.13 -11.34 29.86
CA ILE A 325 -1.21 -11.75 28.46
C ILE A 325 0.23 -11.93 27.94
N ASP A 326 0.53 -13.14 27.48
CA ASP A 326 1.77 -13.64 26.90
C ASP A 326 2.20 -12.84 25.64
N SER A 327 2.65 -11.61 25.86
CA SER A 327 3.12 -10.67 24.84
C SER A 327 4.63 -10.85 24.55
N ASP A 328 5.33 -11.56 25.43
CA ASP A 328 6.78 -11.78 25.34
C ASP A 328 7.11 -12.82 24.25
N ARG A 329 6.24 -13.82 24.08
CA ARG A 329 6.45 -14.91 23.12
C ARG A 329 6.28 -14.50 21.66
N VAL A 330 5.54 -13.42 21.37
CA VAL A 330 5.42 -12.88 20.00
C VAL A 330 6.57 -11.94 19.65
N ILE A 331 7.11 -11.21 20.63
CA ILE A 331 8.30 -10.36 20.46
C ILE A 331 9.54 -11.23 20.21
N ASP A 332 9.70 -12.32 20.97
CA ASP A 332 10.82 -13.26 20.81
C ASP A 332 10.77 -14.00 19.45
N LYS A 333 9.55 -14.26 18.95
CA LYS A 333 9.34 -14.87 17.63
C LYS A 333 9.61 -13.90 16.47
N ILE A 334 9.36 -12.60 16.65
CA ILE A 334 9.70 -11.56 15.67
C ILE A 334 11.22 -11.29 15.69
N GLY A 335 11.85 -11.31 16.87
CA GLY A 335 13.30 -11.21 17.02
C GLY A 335 14.05 -12.29 16.25
N LYS A 336 13.62 -13.56 16.39
CA LYS A 336 14.22 -14.68 15.64
C LYS A 336 14.02 -14.61 14.13
N MET A 337 12.87 -14.12 13.66
CA MET A 337 12.65 -13.97 12.21
C MET A 337 13.47 -12.84 11.59
N VAL A 338 13.70 -11.75 12.34
CA VAL A 338 14.57 -10.65 11.87
C VAL A 338 16.05 -11.06 11.87
N GLU A 339 16.48 -11.86 12.84
CA GLU A 339 17.86 -12.39 12.88
C GLU A 339 18.13 -13.38 11.73
N GLU A 340 17.16 -14.25 11.41
CA GLU A 340 17.25 -15.21 10.28
C GLU A 340 17.25 -14.51 8.91
N ASP A 341 16.49 -13.43 8.74
CA ASP A 341 16.44 -12.69 7.47
C ASP A 341 17.70 -11.84 7.25
N ASN A 342 18.29 -11.33 8.34
CA ASN A 342 19.55 -10.59 8.29
C ASN A 342 20.75 -11.51 7.97
N GLN A 343 20.70 -12.77 8.39
CA GLN A 343 21.71 -13.79 8.03
C GLN A 343 21.61 -14.24 6.57
N ARG A 344 20.42 -14.23 5.96
CA ARG A 344 20.26 -14.48 4.51
C ARG A 344 20.69 -13.31 3.63
N ALA A 345 20.67 -12.08 4.15
CA ALA A 345 21.06 -10.89 3.40
C ALA A 345 22.58 -10.69 3.26
N HIS A 346 23.38 -11.43 4.03
CA HIS A 346 24.85 -11.29 4.08
C HIS A 346 25.64 -12.53 3.67
N ASP A 347 25.03 -13.47 2.94
CA ASP A 347 25.79 -14.56 2.32
C ASP A 347 26.48 -14.06 1.03
N ILE A 348 27.66 -13.46 1.20
CA ILE A 348 28.47 -12.87 0.13
C ILE A 348 29.29 -13.95 -0.62
N ASP A 349 29.25 -15.21 -0.18
CA ASP A 349 30.12 -16.27 -0.69
C ASP A 349 29.47 -17.25 -1.69
N ASP A 350 28.20 -17.10 -2.03
CA ASP A 350 27.53 -18.01 -2.99
C ASP A 350 27.65 -17.56 -4.47
N VAL A 351 28.83 -17.05 -4.85
CA VAL A 351 29.15 -16.77 -6.25
C VAL A 351 29.64 -18.06 -6.91
N THR A 352 28.80 -18.58 -7.81
CA THR A 352 29.10 -19.78 -8.59
C THR A 352 30.41 -19.58 -9.38
N PRO A 353 31.33 -20.57 -9.46
CA PRO A 353 32.64 -20.41 -10.10
C PRO A 353 32.59 -19.93 -11.56
N GLU A 354 31.46 -20.15 -12.25
CA GLU A 354 31.20 -19.71 -13.62
C GLU A 354 30.95 -18.19 -13.74
N GLU A 355 30.39 -17.54 -12.72
CA GLU A 355 30.19 -16.09 -12.68
C GLU A 355 31.46 -15.31 -12.33
N ARG A 356 32.36 -15.92 -11.54
CA ARG A 356 33.68 -15.34 -11.22
C ARG A 356 34.54 -15.18 -12.48
N ALA A 357 34.55 -16.20 -13.35
CA ALA A 357 35.29 -16.15 -14.62
C ALA A 357 34.77 -15.05 -15.56
N ARG A 358 33.44 -14.84 -15.60
CA ARG A 358 32.84 -13.75 -16.40
C ARG A 358 33.20 -12.37 -15.89
N GLN A 359 33.36 -12.19 -14.58
CA GLN A 359 33.75 -10.90 -14.00
C GLN A 359 35.23 -10.56 -14.23
N GLU A 360 36.09 -11.57 -14.42
CA GLU A 360 37.50 -11.40 -14.75
C GLU A 360 37.74 -11.02 -16.23
N GLU A 361 36.80 -11.36 -17.13
CA GLU A 361 36.86 -10.96 -18.55
C GLU A 361 36.51 -9.48 -18.80
N LEU A 362 35.90 -8.76 -17.84
CA LEU A 362 35.64 -7.33 -17.99
C LEU A 362 36.88 -6.49 -17.62
N PRO A 363 37.26 -5.49 -18.44
CA PRO A 363 38.42 -4.65 -18.18
C PRO A 363 38.23 -3.85 -16.87
N ARG A 364 39.17 -4.03 -15.94
CA ARG A 364 39.14 -3.39 -14.61
C ARG A 364 39.25 -1.87 -14.72
N ASN A 365 38.31 -1.18 -14.09
CA ASN A 365 38.25 0.29 -14.03
C ASN A 365 39.38 0.84 -13.13
N PRO A 366 40.33 1.65 -13.65
CA PRO A 366 41.51 2.10 -12.91
C PRO A 366 41.21 3.11 -11.78
N LYS A 367 39.95 3.54 -11.61
CA LYS A 367 39.55 4.49 -10.56
C LYS A 367 39.01 3.84 -9.29
N LYS A 368 38.89 2.51 -9.23
CA LYS A 368 38.42 1.80 -8.03
C LYS A 368 39.62 1.40 -7.17
N ARG A 369 39.85 2.14 -6.08
CA ARG A 369 40.90 1.86 -5.10
C ARG A 369 40.36 0.81 -4.12
N MET A 370 40.83 -0.43 -4.22
CA MET A 370 40.48 -1.49 -3.26
C MET A 370 41.34 -1.30 -2.00
N PHE A 371 40.72 -1.41 -0.84
CA PHE A 371 41.39 -1.40 0.46
C PHE A 371 41.91 -2.82 0.72
N GLU A 372 43.23 -3.00 0.72
CA GLU A 372 43.87 -4.28 1.08
C GLU A 372 44.03 -4.29 2.60
N VAL A 373 43.29 -5.18 3.26
CA VAL A 373 43.50 -5.48 4.69
C VAL A 373 44.50 -6.60 4.75
N GLU A 374 45.68 -6.29 5.27
CA GLU A 374 46.73 -7.26 5.59
C GLU A 374 46.24 -8.09 6.77
N VAL A 375 45.93 -9.37 6.53
CA VAL A 375 45.53 -10.32 7.56
C VAL A 375 46.81 -10.89 8.16
N GLU A 376 47.17 -10.46 9.37
CA GLU A 376 48.28 -11.04 10.12
C GLU A 376 47.95 -12.49 10.50
N GLU A 377 48.76 -13.43 10.01
CA GLU A 377 48.77 -14.84 10.39
C GLU A 377 49.13 -14.97 11.88
N GLN A 378 48.15 -15.34 12.72
CA GLN A 378 48.42 -15.82 14.07
C GLN A 378 49.02 -17.23 13.99
N VAL A 379 50.33 -17.32 14.14
CA VAL A 379 51.06 -18.56 14.40
C VAL A 379 50.65 -19.07 15.79
N HIS A 380 49.90 -20.16 15.82
CA HIS A 380 49.65 -20.92 17.05
C HIS A 380 50.88 -21.79 17.36
N ASP A 381 51.63 -21.44 18.41
CA ASP A 381 52.59 -22.34 19.03
C ASP A 381 51.84 -23.35 19.92
N GLU A 382 52.06 -24.64 19.66
CA GLU A 382 51.57 -25.76 20.46
C GLU A 382 52.45 -25.98 21.70
N LEU A 383 51.82 -26.20 22.86
CA LEU A 383 52.41 -26.86 24.03
C LEU A 383 51.42 -27.84 24.65
#